data_AF-A0A5C5VIH2-F1
#
_entry.id   AF-A0A5C5VIH2-F1
#
_cell.length_a   1.000
_cell.length_b   1.000
_cell.length_c   1.000
_cell.angle_alpha   90.00
_cell.angle_beta   90.00
_cell.angle_gamma   90.00
#
_symmetry.space_group_name_H-M   'P 1'
#
loop_
_entity.id
_entity.type
_entity.pdbx_description
1 polymer ?
#
loop_
_entity_poly.entity_id
_entity_poly.type
_entity_poly.pdbx_seq_one_letter_code
_entity_poly.pdbx_strand_id
1 'polypeptide(L)' 'MNAHECTACGGRAKYTHRRKVGSLIQRRRLCVDCGHVDKVLVQPEQILSVQPVVCRRTSQPTTIASDGDN' A
#
# COMPACT_ATOMS: atom_id res chain seq x y z
N MET A 1 16.86 3.92 9.49
CA MET A 1 15.56 4.54 9.18
C MET A 1 14.66 3.49 8.54
N ASN A 2 13.55 3.15 9.19
CA ASN A 2 12.60 2.19 8.64
C ASN A 2 11.83 2.81 7.47
N ALA A 3 11.71 2.10 6.34
CA ALA A 3 11.01 2.60 5.15
C ALA A 3 9.51 2.92 5.40
N HIS A 4 8.95 2.35 6.47
CA HIS A 4 7.56 2.48 6.92
C HIS A 4 7.36 3.48 8.06
N GLU A 5 8.38 4.28 8.37
CA GLU A 5 8.35 5.27 9.44
C GLU A 5 8.23 6.69 8.86
N CYS A 6 7.38 7.50 9.48
CA CYS A 6 7.19 8.91 9.15
C CYS A 6 8.38 9.72 9.68
N THR A 7 9.02 10.46 8.80
CA THR A 7 10.17 11.31 9.14
C THR A 7 9.80 12.51 10.01
N ALA A 8 8.53 12.94 9.98
CA ALA A 8 8.05 14.09 10.73
C ALA A 8 7.64 13.75 12.18
N CYS A 9 7.01 12.60 12.40
CA CYS A 9 6.45 12.25 13.71
C CYS A 9 6.87 10.88 14.26
N GLY A 10 7.68 10.10 13.51
CA GLY A 10 8.02 8.71 13.86
C GLY A 10 6.86 7.72 13.73
N GLY A 11 5.67 8.18 13.30
CA GLY A 11 4.49 7.34 13.11
C GLY A 11 4.59 6.41 11.90
N ARG A 12 3.51 5.73 11.59
CA ARG A 12 3.43 4.77 10.48
C ARG A 12 3.26 5.50 9.16
N ALA A 13 4.03 5.07 8.16
CA ALA A 13 3.95 5.56 6.79
C ALA A 13 3.67 4.42 5.81
N LYS A 14 2.80 4.69 4.83
CA LYS A 14 2.46 3.76 3.75
C LYS A 14 2.85 4.36 2.40
N TYR A 15 3.31 3.51 1.49
CA TYR A 15 3.54 3.93 0.11
C TYR A 15 2.21 4.01 -0.62
N THR A 16 1.88 5.18 -1.16
CA THR A 16 0.60 5.43 -1.84
C THR A 16 0.73 5.56 -3.35
N HIS A 17 1.92 5.91 -3.85
CA HIS A 17 2.13 6.12 -5.27
C HIS A 17 3.55 5.73 -5.69
N ARG A 18 3.69 5.19 -6.90
CA ARG A 18 4.99 4.96 -7.55
C ARG A 18 4.95 5.48 -8.99
N ARG A 19 5.99 6.19 -9.41
CA ARG A 19 6.19 6.65 -10.80
C ARG A 19 7.64 6.45 -11.20
N LYS A 20 7.88 6.00 -12.43
CA LYS A 20 9.22 5.96 -13.01
C LYS A 20 9.63 7.35 -13.48
N VAL A 21 10.83 7.79 -13.10
CA VAL A 21 11.42 9.09 -13.45
C VAL A 21 12.82 8.80 -13.99
N GLY A 22 12.94 8.69 -15.32
CA GLY A 22 14.18 8.22 -15.96
C GLY A 22 14.51 6.78 -15.57
N SER A 23 15.71 6.55 -15.05
CA SER A 23 16.15 5.27 -14.48
C SER A 23 15.69 5.04 -13.04
N LEU A 24 15.15 6.06 -12.37
CA LEU A 24 14.75 6.01 -10.95
C LEU A 24 13.25 5.77 -10.79
N ILE A 25 12.85 5.37 -9.59
CA ILE A 25 11.45 5.27 -9.19
C ILE A 25 11.19 6.27 -8.06
N GLN A 26 10.28 7.21 -8.33
CA GLN A 26 9.74 8.10 -7.33
C GLN A 26 8.58 7.41 -6.60
N ARG A 27 8.70 7.27 -5.28
CA ARG A 27 7.64 6.76 -4.41
C ARG A 27 7.14 7.88 -3.51
N ARG A 28 5.83 7.96 -3.32
CA ARG A 28 5.22 8.80 -2.28
C ARG A 28 4.91 7.98 -1.04
N ARG A 29 5.25 8.51 0.12
CA ARG A 29 4.87 7.99 1.43
C ARG A 29 3.86 8.94 2.06
N LEU A 30 2.76 8.39 2.56
CA LEU A 30 1.79 9.11 3.37
C LEU A 30 1.86 8.57 4.80
N CYS A 31 2.04 9.47 5.77
CA CYS A 31 1.87 9.13 7.17
C CYS A 31 0.38 9.00 7.49
N VAL A 32 -0.01 7.86 8.06
CA VAL A 32 -1.41 7.62 8.43
C VAL A 32 -1.79 8.28 9.74
N ASP A 33 -0.81 8.71 10.54
CA ASP A 33 -1.05 9.29 11.86
C ASP A 33 -1.08 10.84 11.81
N CYS A 34 -0.23 11.48 11.00
CA CYS A 34 -0.18 12.97 10.90
C CYS A 34 -0.50 13.53 9.51
N GLY A 35 -0.69 12.69 8.48
CA GLY A 35 -0.97 13.14 7.12
C GLY A 35 0.23 13.68 6.35
N HIS A 36 1.44 13.70 6.93
CA HIS A 36 2.66 14.15 6.26
C HIS A 36 2.96 13.32 5.01
N VAL A 37 3.38 13.99 3.92
CA VAL A 37 3.68 13.35 2.63
C VAL A 37 5.13 13.57 2.23
N ASP A 38 5.87 12.47 2.08
CA ASP A 38 7.23 12.48 1.57
C ASP A 38 7.32 11.92 0.15
N LYS A 39 8.30 12.42 -0.61
CA LYS A 39 8.70 11.88 -1.90
C LYS A 39 10.11 11.32 -1.77
N VAL A 40 10.29 10.06 -2.19
CA VAL A 40 11.58 9.38 -2.14
C VAL A 40 11.92 8.88 -3.53
N LEU A 41 13.14 9.13 -4.00
CA LEU A 41 13.67 8.52 -5.21
C LEU A 41 14.46 7.29 -4.80
N VAL A 42 14.16 6.15 -5.41
CA VAL A 42 14.85 4.87 -5.17
C VAL A 42 15.29 4.25 -6.49
N GLN A 43 16.39 3.52 -6.46
CA GLN A 43 16.78 2.71 -7.62
C GLN A 43 15.83 1.50 -7.74
N PRO A 44 15.49 1.06 -8.97
CA PRO A 44 14.57 -0.07 -9.17
C PRO A 44 15.02 -1.35 -8.45
N GLU A 45 16.32 -1.58 -8.39
CA GLU A 45 16.96 -2.72 -7.74
C GLU A 45 16.70 -2.75 -6.22
N GLN A 46 16.51 -1.59 -5.60
CA GLN A 46 16.21 -1.47 -4.16
C GLN A 46 14.74 -1.79 -3.82
N ILE A 47 13.90 -2.10 -4.82
CA ILE A 47 12.47 -2.44 -4.67
C ILE A 47 12.24 -3.96 -4.67
N LEU A 48 13.27 -4.78 -4.41
CA LEU A 48 13.20 -6.24 -4.43
C LEU A 48 12.38 -6.88 -3.27
N SER A 49 11.68 -6.10 -2.45
CA SER A 49 10.82 -6.62 -1.35
C SER A 49 9.36 -6.17 -1.47
N VAL A 50 8.84 -6.01 -2.68
CA VAL A 50 7.38 -5.93 -2.84
C VAL A 50 6.84 -7.35 -2.84
N GLN A 51 6.59 -7.91 -1.66
CA GLN A 51 5.70 -9.07 -1.57
C GLN A 51 4.34 -8.63 -2.16
N PRO A 52 3.86 -9.27 -3.23
CA PRO A 52 2.52 -8.98 -3.71
C PRO A 52 1.55 -9.30 -2.57
N VAL A 53 0.83 -8.29 -2.10
CA VAL A 53 -0.33 -8.52 -1.23
C VAL A 53 -1.36 -9.21 -2.12
N VAL A 54 -1.43 -10.53 -2.02
CA VAL A 54 -2.50 -11.30 -2.66
C VAL A 54 -3.79 -10.89 -1.96
N CYS A 55 -4.58 -10.02 -2.59
CA CYS A 55 -5.95 -9.77 -2.20
C CYS A 55 -6.74 -11.08 -2.38
N ARG A 56 -6.79 -11.93 -1.36
CA ARG A 56 -7.79 -12.99 -1.31
C ARG A 56 -9.14 -12.32 -1.17
N ARG A 57 -9.87 -12.24 -2.28
CA ARG A 57 -11.30 -11.96 -2.28
C ARG A 57 -11.93 -13.05 -1.41
N THR A 58 -12.26 -12.74 -0.16
CA THR A 58 -13.13 -13.61 0.63
C THR A 58 -14.49 -13.56 -0.04
N SER A 59 -14.74 -14.49 -0.94
CA SER A 59 -16.07 -14.81 -1.40
C SER A 59 -16.84 -15.28 -0.17
N GLN A 60 -17.48 -14.36 0.54
CA GLN A 60 -18.58 -14.74 1.42
C GLN A 60 -19.59 -15.47 0.52
N PRO A 61 -19.98 -16.71 0.82
CA PRO A 61 -21.19 -17.26 0.23
C PRO A 61 -22.34 -16.39 0.77
N THR A 62 -22.86 -15.50 -0.05
CA THR A 62 -24.18 -14.93 0.19
C THR A 62 -25.14 -16.10 0.00
N THR A 63 -25.52 -16.76 1.10
CA THR A 63 -26.66 -17.67 1.11
C THR A 63 -27.87 -16.84 0.73
N ILE A 64 -28.23 -16.86 -0.55
CA ILE A 64 -29.57 -16.46 -0.98
C ILE A 64 -30.46 -17.50 -0.33
N ALA A 65 -31.20 -17.12 0.71
CA ALA A 65 -32.34 -17.89 1.17
C ALA A 65 -33.31 -17.93 -0.01
N SER A 66 -33.29 -19.04 -0.76
CA SER A 66 -34.38 -19.41 -1.63
C SER A 66 -35.51 -19.85 -0.70
N ASP A 67 -36.34 -18.89 -0.28
CA ASP A 67 -37.67 -19.16 0.21
C ASP A 67 -38.48 -19.70 -0.97
N GLY A 68 -38.48 -21.03 -1.09
CA GLY A 68 -39.55 -21.74 -1.76
C GLY A 68 -40.45 -22.29 -0.67
N ASP A 69 -41.71 -21.83 -0.60
CA ASP A 69 -42.86 -22.66 -0.28
C ASP A 69 -44.17 -21.98 -0.71
N ASN A 70 -44.96 -22.71 -1.49
CA ASN A 70 -46.36 -22.51 -1.94
C ASN A 70 -46.77 -21.27 -2.76
#